data_AF-A0A2S0JP67-F1
#
_entry.id   AF-A0A2S0JP67-F1
#
_cell.length_a   1.000
_cell.length_b   1.000
_cell.length_c   1.000
_cell.angle_alpha   90.00
_cell.angle_beta   90.00
_cell.angle_gamma   90.00
#
_symmetry.space_group_name_H-M   'P 1'
#
loop_
_entity.id
_entity.type
_entity.pdbx_description
1 polymer ?
#
loop_
_entity_poly.entity_id
_entity_poly.type
_entity_poly.pdbx_seq_one_letter_code
_entity_poly.pdbx_strand_id
1 'polypeptide(L)'
;MYLDVVMRLSALGVTLSSAPSSSDDMLLKFAIDKVTNHINNQTNLTMIPLGLKEIAIDMVVGEFLLNKKAMGLLDIETLNFEAVAKQVQDGDTNVVFAVEANKTPEAQFDAFILYLQHGNTDFIKYRVLTW
;
A
#
# COMPACT_ATOMS: atom_id res chain seq x y z
N MET A 1 -1.08 11.11 -8.23
CA MET A 1 -0.91 9.66 -7.96
C MET A 1 0.55 9.25 -8.02
N TYR A 2 1.24 9.27 -9.18
CA TYR A 2 2.65 8.87 -9.25
C TYR A 2 3.56 9.60 -8.24
N LEU A 3 3.52 10.94 -8.23
CA LEU A 3 4.33 11.75 -7.32
C LEU A 3 4.02 11.46 -5.84
N ASP A 4 2.73 11.29 -5.51
CA ASP A 4 2.28 11.03 -4.14
C ASP A 4 2.76 9.66 -3.64
N VAL A 5 2.77 8.66 -4.52
CA VAL A 5 3.30 7.32 -4.23
C VAL A 5 4.81 7.37 -4.01
N VAL A 6 5.55 8.14 -4.81
CA VAL A 6 6.99 8.35 -4.60
C VAL A 6 7.28 9.01 -3.25
N MET A 7 6.51 10.04 -2.87
CA MET A 7 6.63 10.68 -1.56
C MET A 7 6.33 9.70 -0.43
N ARG A 8 5.30 8.86 -0.57
CA ARG A 8 4.94 7.84 0.42
C ARG A 8 6.04 6.77 0.56
N LEU A 9 6.61 6.29 -0.53
CA LEU A 9 7.74 5.35 -0.52
C LEU A 9 8.99 5.96 0.13
N SER A 10 9.28 7.23 -0.15
CA SER A 10 10.37 7.95 0.49
C SER A 10 10.15 8.09 2.00
N ALA A 11 8.92 8.32 2.46
CA ALA A 11 8.58 8.38 3.88
C ALA A 11 8.78 7.04 4.60
N LEU A 12 8.70 5.91 3.87
CA LEU A 12 8.94 4.56 4.37
C LEU A 12 10.43 4.16 4.35
N GLY A 13 11.31 5.03 3.86
CA GLY A 13 12.74 4.76 3.75
C GLY A 13 13.15 3.98 2.49
N VAL A 14 12.25 3.80 1.52
CA VAL A 14 12.55 3.07 0.29
C VAL A 14 13.21 4.00 -0.73
N THR A 15 14.47 3.71 -1.08
CA THR A 15 15.17 4.41 -2.15
C THR A 15 14.73 3.86 -3.50
N LEU A 16 14.13 4.71 -4.33
CA LEU A 16 13.83 4.39 -5.73
C LEU A 16 15.02 4.76 -6.61
N SER A 17 15.30 3.92 -7.61
CA SER A 17 16.27 4.27 -8.64
C SER A 17 15.79 5.51 -9.41
N SER A 18 16.52 6.62 -9.31
CA SER A 18 16.17 7.90 -9.96
C SER A 18 16.35 7.91 -11.48
N ALA A 19 16.71 6.77 -12.07
CA ALA A 19 16.85 6.63 -13.51
C ALA A 19 15.47 6.54 -14.19
N PRO A 20 15.17 7.38 -15.20
CA PRO A 20 13.97 7.24 -16.01
C PRO A 20 13.96 5.87 -16.71
N SER A 21 12.82 5.19 -16.73
CA SER A 21 12.66 3.83 -17.28
C SER A 21 13.47 2.76 -16.55
N SER A 22 13.81 2.98 -15.28
CA SER A 22 14.33 1.91 -14.43
C SER A 22 13.27 0.82 -14.20
N SER A 23 13.72 -0.36 -13.78
CA SER A 23 12.83 -1.44 -13.37
C SER A 23 11.80 -0.98 -12.33
N ASP A 24 12.24 -0.12 -11.40
CA ASP A 24 11.39 0.45 -10.35
C ASP A 24 10.28 1.33 -10.93
N ASP A 25 10.58 2.19 -11.91
CA ASP A 25 9.59 3.04 -12.57
C ASP A 25 8.56 2.22 -13.35
N MET A 26 9.00 1.14 -14.01
CA MET A 26 8.11 0.21 -14.71
C MET A 26 7.19 -0.54 -13.73
N LEU A 27 7.75 -1.05 -12.63
CA LEU A 27 6.96 -1.69 -11.56
C LEU A 27 5.94 -0.72 -10.96
N LEU A 28 6.35 0.52 -10.71
CA LEU A 28 5.48 1.51 -10.09
C LEU A 28 4.30 1.87 -10.99
N LYS A 29 4.55 2.08 -12.28
CA LYS A 29 3.50 2.31 -13.28
C LYS A 29 2.54 1.13 -13.36
N PHE A 30 3.08 -0.09 -13.40
CA PHE A 30 2.25 -1.30 -13.41
C PHE A 30 1.40 -1.43 -12.15
N ALA A 31 1.95 -1.15 -10.97
CA ALA A 31 1.21 -1.17 -9.70
C ALA A 31 0.10 -0.11 -9.67
N ILE A 32 0.37 1.09 -10.19
CA ILE A 32 -0.62 2.18 -10.35
C ILE A 32 -1.79 1.72 -11.23
N ASP A 33 -1.49 1.16 -12.41
CA ASP A 33 -2.52 0.71 -13.34
C ASP A 33 -3.35 -0.45 -12.76
N LYS A 34 -2.68 -1.41 -12.10
CA LYS A 34 -3.33 -2.55 -11.44
C LYS A 34 -4.30 -2.10 -10.35
N VAL A 35 -3.87 -1.21 -9.46
CA VAL A 35 -4.71 -0.70 -8.36
C VAL A 35 -5.83 0.19 -8.89
N THR A 36 -5.56 1.02 -9.89
CA THR A 36 -6.59 1.86 -10.53
C THR A 36 -7.69 0.99 -11.12
N ASN A 37 -7.32 -0.05 -11.86
CA ASN A 37 -8.28 -1.00 -12.42
C ASN A 37 -9.02 -1.78 -11.34
N HIS A 38 -8.35 -2.16 -10.25
CA HIS A 38 -8.98 -2.83 -9.12
C HIS A 38 -10.07 -1.97 -8.49
N ILE A 39 -9.77 -0.71 -8.14
CA ILE A 39 -10.74 0.23 -7.56
C ILE A 39 -11.90 0.48 -8.52
N ASN A 40 -11.59 0.73 -9.79
CA ASN A 40 -12.60 0.98 -10.81
C ASN A 40 -13.56 -0.21 -10.97
N ASN A 41 -13.03 -1.45 -10.95
CA ASN A 41 -13.86 -2.66 -11.00
C ASN A 41 -14.68 -2.88 -9.73
N GLN A 42 -14.16 -2.54 -8.54
CA GLN A 42 -14.93 -2.66 -7.29
C GLN A 42 -16.05 -1.62 -7.19
N THR A 43 -15.81 -0.42 -7.70
CA THR A 43 -16.75 0.71 -7.63
C THR A 43 -17.66 0.82 -8.87
N ASN A 44 -17.33 0.12 -9.96
CA ASN A 44 -17.90 0.29 -11.30
C ASN A 44 -17.80 1.74 -11.82
N LEU A 45 -16.74 2.45 -11.44
CA LEU A 45 -16.44 3.80 -11.89
C LEU A 45 -15.27 3.80 -12.88
N THR A 46 -15.19 4.84 -13.71
CA THR A 46 -14.09 5.02 -14.67
C THR A 46 -12.89 5.76 -14.07
N MET A 47 -13.06 6.35 -12.89
CA MET A 47 -12.04 7.14 -12.20
C MET A 47 -12.12 6.92 -10.68
N ILE A 48 -10.96 7.01 -10.02
CA ILE A 48 -10.86 6.90 -8.57
C ILE A 48 -11.52 8.12 -7.90
N PRO A 49 -12.54 7.92 -7.04
CA PRO A 49 -13.13 8.98 -6.22
C PRO A 49 -12.11 9.70 -5.36
N LEU A 50 -12.32 11.00 -5.09
CA LEU A 50 -11.40 11.81 -4.28
C LEU A 50 -11.15 11.20 -2.89
N GLY A 51 -12.20 10.68 -2.25
CA GLY A 51 -12.09 10.04 -0.93
C GLY A 51 -11.42 8.67 -0.92
N LEU A 52 -11.06 8.12 -2.09
CA LEU A 52 -10.28 6.88 -2.20
C LEU A 52 -8.82 7.16 -2.61
N LYS A 53 -8.40 8.42 -2.79
CA LYS A 53 -7.04 8.73 -3.26
C LYS A 53 -5.95 8.24 -2.30
N GLU A 54 -6.11 8.47 -1.00
CA GLU A 54 -5.14 8.07 0.02
C GLU A 54 -5.03 6.54 0.10
N ILE A 55 -6.19 5.87 0.08
CA ILE A 55 -6.31 4.40 0.05
C ILE A 55 -5.65 3.85 -1.23
N ALA A 56 -5.90 4.48 -2.39
CA ALA A 56 -5.26 4.09 -3.64
C ALA A 56 -3.74 4.23 -3.60
N ILE A 57 -3.22 5.29 -2.97
CA ILE A 57 -1.78 5.49 -2.80
C ILE A 57 -1.20 4.37 -1.93
N ASP A 58 -1.80 4.09 -0.77
CA ASP A 58 -1.33 3.02 0.12
C ASP A 58 -1.39 1.64 -0.55
N MET A 59 -2.46 1.33 -1.30
CA MET A 59 -2.58 0.07 -2.04
C MET A 59 -1.49 -0.08 -3.12
N VAL A 60 -1.15 1.01 -3.83
CA VAL A 60 -0.05 0.98 -4.81
C VAL A 60 1.28 0.74 -4.13
N VAL A 61 1.52 1.38 -2.98
CA VAL A 61 2.73 1.18 -2.20
C VAL A 61 2.83 -0.27 -1.72
N GLY A 62 1.73 -0.85 -1.22
CA GLY A 62 1.68 -2.25 -0.80
C GLY A 62 1.99 -3.22 -1.94
N GLU A 63 1.37 -3.01 -3.11
CA GLU A 63 1.62 -3.81 -4.30
C GLU A 63 3.08 -3.69 -4.78
N PHE A 64 3.65 -2.49 -4.76
CA PHE A 64 5.03 -2.25 -5.13
C PHE A 64 6.01 -2.97 -4.20
N LEU A 65 5.81 -2.85 -2.88
CA LEU A 65 6.63 -3.51 -1.86
C LEU A 65 6.55 -5.04 -1.96
N LEU A 66 5.35 -5.58 -2.21
CA LEU A 66 5.14 -7.02 -2.39
C LEU A 66 5.87 -7.54 -3.63
N ASN A 67 5.82 -6.81 -4.74
CA ASN A 67 6.55 -7.17 -5.95
C ASN A 67 8.08 -7.08 -5.74
N LYS A 68 8.57 -6.05 -5.04
CA LYS A 68 10.01 -5.97 -4.70
C LYS A 68 10.46 -7.13 -3.78
N LYS A 69 9.64 -7.53 -2.80
CA LYS A 69 9.90 -8.72 -1.97
C LYS A 69 9.94 -9.99 -2.81
N ALA A 70 8.97 -10.19 -3.71
CA ALA A 70 8.92 -11.36 -4.60
C ALA A 70 10.12 -11.46 -5.54
N MET A 71 10.70 -10.31 -5.94
CA MET A 71 11.92 -10.25 -6.75
C MET A 71 13.21 -10.43 -5.94
N GLY A 72 13.14 -10.52 -4.61
CA GLY A 72 14.31 -10.56 -3.73
C GLY A 72 15.12 -9.25 -3.72
N LEU A 73 14.52 -8.15 -4.17
CA LEU A 73 15.15 -6.82 -4.30
C LEU A 73 14.81 -5.90 -3.13
N LEU A 74 14.16 -6.44 -2.08
CA LEU A 74 13.74 -5.69 -0.91
C LEU A 74 14.48 -6.20 0.32
N ASP A 75 15.24 -5.31 0.95
CA ASP A 75 15.80 -5.57 2.26
C ASP A 75 14.81 -5.14 3.34
N ILE A 76 14.16 -6.13 3.96
CA ILE A 76 13.11 -5.92 4.97
C ILE A 76 13.67 -5.19 6.21
N GLU A 77 14.97 -5.32 6.50
CA GLU A 77 15.59 -4.69 7.67
C GLU A 77 15.78 -3.18 7.50
N THR A 78 15.76 -2.68 6.26
CA THR A 78 15.92 -1.25 5.94
C THR A 78 14.62 -0.47 6.01
N LEU A 79 13.47 -1.16 6.15
CA LEU A 79 12.16 -0.53 6.25
C LEU A 79 11.91 0.00 7.66
N ASN A 80 11.48 1.25 7.76
CA ASN A 80 11.12 1.84 9.03
C ASN A 80 9.67 1.49 9.40
N PHE A 81 9.49 0.45 10.22
CA PHE A 81 8.19 0.01 10.72
C PHE A 81 7.68 0.81 11.94
N GLU A 82 8.47 1.74 12.51
CA GLU A 82 8.04 2.51 13.70
C GLU A 82 6.82 3.40 13.42
N ALA A 83 6.62 3.83 12.16
CA ALA A 83 5.47 4.63 11.76
C ALA A 83 4.13 3.87 11.86
N VAL A 84 4.17 2.54 11.71
CA VAL A 84 2.97 1.67 11.72
C VAL A 84 2.46 1.44 13.14
N ALA A 85 3.37 1.39 14.11
CA ALA A 85 3.06 1.08 15.50
C ALA A 85 2.22 2.17 16.21
N LYS A 86 2.14 3.39 15.67
CA LYS A 86 1.44 4.52 16.31
C LYS A 86 0.05 4.85 15.74
N GLN A 87 -0.34 4.29 14.60
CA GLN A 87 -1.56 4.72 13.88
C GLN A 87 -2.74 3.74 13.98
N VAL A 88 -2.58 2.58 14.61
CA VAL A 88 -3.69 1.62 14.86
C VAL A 88 -4.29 1.87 16.26
N GLN A 89 -4.76 3.10 16.49
CA GLN A 89 -5.52 3.49 17.68
C GLN A 89 -6.84 4.19 17.28
N ASP A 90 -7.37 3.90 16.10
CA ASP A 90 -8.64 4.50 15.65
C ASP A 90 -9.85 3.66 16.13
N GLY A 91 -10.37 4.07 17.28
CA GLY A 91 -11.81 4.21 17.46
C GLY A 91 -12.58 3.09 18.15
N ASP A 92 -12.56 1.84 17.66
CA ASP A 92 -13.42 0.78 18.25
C ASP A 92 -13.10 -0.66 17.82
N THR A 93 -11.96 -0.91 17.18
CA THR A 93 -11.47 -2.28 16.99
C THR A 93 -10.06 -2.37 17.58
N ASN A 94 -9.96 -3.07 18.72
CA ASN A 94 -8.68 -3.48 19.28
C ASN A 94 -8.05 -4.52 18.35
N VAL A 95 -7.50 -4.10 17.22
CA VAL A 95 -6.45 -4.88 16.56
C VAL A 95 -5.21 -4.60 17.39
N VAL A 96 -5.10 -5.31 18.51
CA VAL A 96 -3.89 -5.33 19.34
C VAL A 96 -2.79 -5.84 18.43
N PHE A 97 -2.07 -4.92 17.77
CA PHE A 97 -0.70 -5.18 17.35
C PHE A 97 0.01 -5.51 18.66
N ALA A 98 0.18 -6.81 18.90
CA ALA A 98 0.84 -7.32 20.08
C ALA A 98 2.23 -6.68 20.15
N VAL A 99 2.32 -5.67 21.03
CA VAL A 99 3.55 -5.06 21.54
C VAL A 99 4.34 -6.07 22.38
N GLU A 100 3.98 -7.35 22.38
CA GLU A 100 4.66 -8.41 23.10
C GLU A 100 5.38 -9.35 22.12
N ALA A 101 6.68 -9.07 21.99
CA ALA A 101 7.76 -10.01 21.72
C ALA A 101 7.79 -10.74 20.36
N ASN A 102 8.83 -10.45 19.57
CA ASN A 102 9.46 -11.41 18.63
C ASN A 102 8.61 -11.95 17.47
N LYS A 103 7.91 -11.09 16.72
CA LYS A 103 7.55 -11.45 15.34
C LYS A 103 8.65 -10.99 14.40
N THR A 104 9.21 -11.96 13.66
CA THR A 104 10.29 -11.78 12.68
C THR A 104 10.04 -10.57 11.78
N PRO A 105 11.08 -9.93 11.22
CA PRO A 105 10.91 -8.79 10.30
C PRO A 105 9.91 -9.07 9.17
N GLU A 106 9.85 -10.33 8.71
CA GLU A 106 8.88 -10.80 7.73
C GLU A 106 7.42 -10.70 8.21
N ALA A 107 7.13 -11.08 9.45
CA ALA A 107 5.78 -11.01 10.00
C ALA A 107 5.33 -9.56 10.25
N GLN A 108 6.26 -8.65 10.56
CA GLN A 108 5.97 -7.22 10.62
C GLN A 108 5.67 -6.65 9.23
N PHE A 109 6.45 -7.06 8.23
CA PHE A 109 6.21 -6.71 6.84
C PHE A 109 4.84 -7.20 6.36
N ASP A 110 4.47 -8.45 6.60
CA ASP A 110 3.20 -9.01 6.15
C ASP A 110 2.01 -8.28 6.80
N ALA A 111 2.12 -7.92 8.08
CA ALA A 111 1.11 -7.10 8.75
C ALA A 111 1.02 -5.69 8.17
N PHE A 112 2.15 -5.10 7.78
CA PHE A 112 2.20 -3.79 7.13
C PHE A 112 1.58 -3.81 5.72
N ILE A 113 1.83 -4.88 4.94
CA ILE A 113 1.17 -5.07 3.65
C ILE A 113 -0.34 -5.19 3.82
N LEU A 114 -0.81 -5.92 4.84
CA LEU A 114 -2.23 -6.05 5.12
C LEU A 114 -2.89 -4.70 5.47
N TYR A 115 -2.17 -3.85 6.21
CA TYR A 115 -2.61 -2.46 6.46
C TYR A 115 -2.71 -1.66 5.15
N LEU A 116 -1.68 -1.70 4.30
CA LEU A 116 -1.64 -0.95 3.04
C LEU A 116 -2.65 -1.42 2.00
N GLN A 117 -3.04 -2.69 2.04
CA GLN A 117 -4.05 -3.23 1.12
C GLN A 117 -5.45 -2.69 1.40
N HIS A 118 -5.69 -2.19 2.61
CA HIS A 118 -6.99 -1.72 3.11
C HIS A 118 -8.10 -2.80 2.99
N GLY A 119 -9.13 -2.69 3.82
CA GLY A 119 -10.29 -3.59 3.73
C GLY A 119 -11.20 -3.21 2.56
N ASN A 120 -12.04 -4.14 2.10
CA ASN A 120 -13.10 -3.83 1.11
C ASN A 120 -14.20 -2.89 1.63
N THR A 121 -14.12 -2.46 2.89
CA THR A 121 -15.10 -1.62 3.58
C THR A 121 -15.18 -0.21 2.99
N ASP A 122 -14.06 0.35 2.54
CA ASP A 122 -14.01 1.74 2.06
C ASP A 122 -14.65 1.92 0.68
N PHE A 123 -14.72 0.85 -0.12
CA PHE A 123 -15.32 0.88 -1.45
C PHE A 123 -16.84 0.92 -1.43
N ILE A 124 -17.49 0.51 -0.33
CA ILE A 124 -18.94 0.37 -0.23
C ILE A 124 -19.65 1.70 -0.53
N LYS A 125 -19.10 2.83 -0.05
CA LYS A 125 -19.66 4.17 -0.26
C LYS A 125 -19.73 4.57 -1.75
N TYR A 126 -18.84 4.06 -2.58
CA TYR A 126 -18.68 4.49 -3.98
C TYR A 126 -19.15 3.43 -4.98
N ARG A 127 -19.69 2.31 -4.50
CA ARG A 127 -20.08 1.18 -5.34
C ARG A 127 -21.34 1.49 -6.14
N VAL A 128 -21.23 1.45 -7.46
CA VAL A 128 -22.37 1.50 -8.39
C VAL A 128 -22.74 0.06 -8.76
N LEU A 129 -24.01 -0.32 -8.60
CA LEU A 129 -24.47 -1.65 -9.03
C LEU A 129 -24.65 -1.68 -10.55
N THR A 130 -24.05 -2.66 -11.20
CA THR A 130 -24.19 -2.92 -12.63
C THR A 130 -24.78 -4.32 -12.83
N TRP A 131 -25.65 -4.46 -13.82
CA TRP A 131 -26.31 -5.71 -14.19
C TRP A 131 -25.55 -6.47 -15.28
#